data_AF-A0A2B7XY43-F1
#
_entry.id   AF-A0A2B7XY43-F1
#
_cell.length_a   1.000
_cell.length_b   1.000
_cell.length_c   1.000
_cell.angle_alpha   90.00
_cell.angle_beta   90.00
_cell.angle_gamma   90.00
#
_symmetry.space_group_name_H-M   'P 1'
#
loop_
_entity.id
_entity.type
_entity.pdbx_description
1 polymer ?
#
loop_
_entity_poly.entity_id
_entity_poly.type
_entity_poly.pdbx_seq_one_letter_code
_entity_poly.pdbx_strand_id
1 'polypeptide(L)'
;MASGHREIACVSQMQLPKSPIAIYGPGYYVQSKEKKITALQAYLKIAEHALPDSQDLKTSRLWHSDLHGENIYVDPDDPTSICSILDWQSVKLGPLYSHVIEPYILEYDGPSMDGNVLQCPEIKDVEKMIGRDLAASKKKKKKKEKAEILFAAMSLVSQYRHMTQQENESLFRALEFQQTPKYRMLNFAQAIFVEGEATYLSIVADQYHKGWEAFPSIKENPNVRKSFPFTFSEEEPQAVDFDSELVEYGVGLMQDVREAVGLQYFRLDGTVDHDMYDAAKQGI
;
A
#
# COMPACT_ATOMS: atom_id res chain seq x y z
N MET A 1 -2.81 16.13 -7.90
CA MET A 1 -2.97 16.83 -9.21
C MET A 1 -1.69 16.88 -10.02
N ALA A 2 -0.58 17.47 -9.54
CA ALA A 2 0.69 17.48 -10.28
C ALA A 2 1.22 16.06 -10.59
N SER A 3 1.06 15.12 -9.65
CA SER A 3 1.36 13.70 -9.83
C SER A 3 0.67 13.11 -11.07
N GLY A 4 -0.64 13.28 -11.21
CA GLY A 4 -1.39 12.71 -12.34
C GLY A 4 -0.89 13.21 -13.71
N HIS A 5 -0.60 14.50 -13.84
CA HIS A 5 -0.05 15.05 -15.09
C HIS A 5 1.35 14.51 -15.40
N ARG A 6 2.20 14.39 -14.37
CA ARG A 6 3.52 13.78 -14.49
C ARG A 6 3.42 12.32 -14.96
N GLU A 7 2.54 11.53 -14.34
CA GLU A 7 2.37 10.13 -14.74
C GLU A 7 1.82 9.99 -16.17
N ILE A 8 0.89 10.86 -16.61
CA ILE A 8 0.40 10.85 -17.99
C ILE A 8 1.53 11.10 -18.98
N ALA A 9 2.38 12.10 -18.71
CA ALA A 9 3.54 12.40 -19.53
C ALA A 9 4.51 11.20 -19.58
N CYS A 10 4.76 10.58 -18.43
CA CYS A 10 5.61 9.40 -18.29
C CYS A 10 5.08 8.22 -19.12
N VAL A 11 3.83 7.80 -18.88
CA VAL A 11 3.16 6.70 -19.58
C VAL A 11 3.15 6.90 -21.10
N SER A 12 2.95 8.14 -21.55
CA SER A 12 2.93 8.47 -22.98
C SER A 12 4.28 8.20 -23.64
N GLN A 13 5.38 8.54 -22.97
CA GLN A 13 6.73 8.54 -23.54
C GLN A 13 7.51 7.25 -23.29
N MET A 14 7.29 6.58 -22.16
CA MET A 14 8.07 5.41 -21.76
C MET A 14 7.53 4.10 -22.32
N GLN A 15 8.35 3.05 -22.32
CA GLN A 15 7.85 1.68 -22.37
C GLN A 15 7.31 1.29 -20.99
N LEU A 16 6.13 0.69 -20.93
CA LEU A 16 5.54 0.31 -19.65
C LEU A 16 6.43 -0.71 -18.94
N PRO A 17 6.75 -0.50 -17.65
CA PRO A 17 7.52 -1.46 -16.88
C PRO A 17 6.71 -2.74 -16.68
N LYS A 18 7.43 -3.84 -16.44
CA LYS A 18 6.79 -5.08 -15.98
C LYS A 18 6.28 -4.87 -14.55
N SER A 19 5.12 -5.44 -14.24
CA SER A 19 4.60 -5.38 -12.87
C SER A 19 5.47 -6.23 -11.94
N PRO A 20 5.84 -5.72 -10.76
CA PRO A 20 6.53 -6.51 -9.76
C PRO A 20 5.58 -7.46 -9.00
N ILE A 21 4.27 -7.24 -9.07
CA ILE A 21 3.27 -7.93 -8.23
C ILE A 21 2.36 -8.90 -8.99
N ALA A 22 2.30 -8.83 -10.33
CA ALA A 22 1.39 -9.62 -11.13
C ALA A 22 2.02 -10.12 -12.43
N ILE A 23 1.64 -11.33 -12.86
CA ILE A 23 1.99 -11.87 -14.18
C ILE A 23 1.00 -11.33 -15.22
N TYR A 24 1.52 -10.67 -16.25
CA TYR A 24 0.75 -10.10 -17.35
C TYR A 24 1.19 -10.68 -18.70
N GLY A 25 0.25 -10.80 -19.64
CA GLY A 25 0.54 -11.30 -20.98
C GLY A 25 -0.66 -11.94 -21.68
N PRO A 26 -0.47 -12.50 -22.89
CA PRO A 26 -1.54 -13.15 -23.65
C PRO A 26 -2.23 -14.27 -22.83
N GLY A 27 -3.56 -14.25 -22.79
CA GLY A 27 -4.36 -15.16 -21.94
C GLY A 27 -4.57 -14.67 -20.50
N TYR A 28 -3.96 -13.53 -20.15
CA TYR A 28 -4.10 -12.84 -18.85
C TYR A 28 -4.40 -11.36 -19.09
N TYR A 29 -4.38 -10.57 -18.02
CA TYR A 29 -4.46 -9.11 -18.15
C TYR A 29 -3.29 -8.57 -18.96
N VAL A 30 -3.57 -7.66 -19.90
CA VAL A 30 -2.58 -6.96 -20.71
C VAL A 30 -2.69 -5.47 -20.44
N GLN A 31 -1.63 -4.92 -19.84
CA GLN A 31 -1.52 -3.48 -19.61
C GLN A 31 -1.48 -2.72 -20.94
N SER A 32 -2.11 -1.54 -20.99
CA SER A 32 -2.00 -0.64 -22.14
C SER A 32 -1.79 0.80 -21.72
N LYS A 33 -1.12 1.57 -22.58
CA LYS A 33 -0.90 2.99 -22.34
C LYS A 33 -2.24 3.72 -22.27
N GLU A 34 -3.17 3.33 -23.13
CA GLU A 34 -4.51 3.91 -23.23
C GLU A 34 -5.27 3.71 -21.92
N LYS A 35 -5.32 2.49 -21.37
CA LYS A 35 -6.02 2.21 -20.10
C LYS A 35 -5.37 2.96 -18.93
N LYS A 36 -4.03 3.03 -18.87
CA LYS A 36 -3.31 3.82 -17.84
C LYS A 36 -3.61 5.31 -17.96
N ILE A 37 -3.63 5.87 -19.17
CA ILE A 37 -3.99 7.29 -19.39
C ILE A 37 -5.44 7.54 -18.97
N THR A 38 -6.37 6.65 -19.32
CA THR A 38 -7.78 6.75 -18.90
C THR A 38 -7.91 6.74 -17.37
N ALA A 39 -7.22 5.83 -16.68
CA ALA A 39 -7.14 5.79 -15.23
C ALA A 39 -6.61 7.11 -14.65
N LEU A 40 -5.51 7.64 -15.19
CA LEU A 40 -4.93 8.90 -14.72
C LEU A 40 -5.83 10.12 -15.00
N GLN A 41 -6.57 10.12 -16.11
CA GLN A 41 -7.56 11.15 -16.41
C GLN A 41 -8.75 11.06 -15.45
N ALA A 42 -9.22 9.86 -15.12
CA ALA A 42 -10.22 9.64 -14.09
C ALA A 42 -9.73 10.17 -12.73
N TYR A 43 -8.48 9.88 -12.36
CA TYR A 43 -7.82 10.44 -11.18
C TYR A 43 -7.87 11.96 -11.14
N LEU A 44 -7.48 12.65 -12.23
CA LEU A 44 -7.51 14.11 -12.27
C LEU A 44 -8.91 14.68 -12.04
N LYS A 45 -9.97 13.98 -12.43
CA LYS A 45 -11.36 14.41 -12.20
C LYS A 45 -11.83 14.18 -10.75
N ILE A 46 -11.34 13.15 -10.07
CA ILE A 46 -11.79 12.81 -8.71
C ILE A 46 -10.89 13.36 -7.60
N ALA A 47 -9.63 13.66 -7.90
CA ALA A 47 -8.62 13.89 -6.88
C ALA A 47 -8.96 15.04 -5.93
N GLU A 48 -9.54 16.14 -6.41
CA GLU A 48 -9.95 17.27 -5.55
C GLU A 48 -11.05 16.88 -4.56
N HIS A 49 -11.95 15.97 -4.95
CA HIS A 49 -13.02 15.47 -4.10
C HIS A 49 -12.54 14.40 -3.11
N ALA A 50 -11.45 13.71 -3.44
CA ALA A 50 -10.84 12.69 -2.62
C ALA A 50 -9.89 13.26 -1.55
N LEU A 51 -9.56 14.56 -1.60
CA LEU A 51 -8.75 15.22 -0.57
C LEU A 51 -9.40 15.12 0.83
N PRO A 52 -8.58 15.06 1.90
CA PRO A 52 -9.11 15.15 3.25
C PRO A 52 -9.68 16.54 3.52
N ASP A 53 -10.78 16.58 4.25
CA ASP A 53 -11.47 17.83 4.60
C ASP A 53 -10.65 18.66 5.58
N SER A 54 -9.98 17.99 6.52
CA SER A 54 -9.11 18.61 7.53
C SER A 54 -7.95 19.37 6.90
N GLN A 55 -7.85 20.67 7.23
CA GLN A 55 -6.74 21.52 6.80
C GLN A 55 -5.40 21.06 7.41
N ASP A 56 -5.45 20.51 8.62
CA ASP A 56 -4.28 19.98 9.29
C ASP A 56 -3.66 18.81 8.51
N LEU A 57 -4.49 17.92 7.94
CA LEU A 57 -4.01 16.81 7.10
C LEU A 57 -3.41 17.29 5.78
N LYS A 58 -3.92 18.40 5.23
CA LYS A 58 -3.41 19.02 4.00
C LYS A 58 -2.14 19.85 4.22
N THR A 59 -1.78 20.15 5.46
CA THR A 59 -0.65 21.01 5.79
C THR A 59 0.66 20.28 5.51
N SER A 60 1.60 20.99 4.86
CA SER A 60 2.92 20.45 4.53
C SER A 60 3.72 20.16 5.80
N ARG A 61 4.26 18.95 5.90
CA ARG A 61 5.14 18.50 6.97
C ARG A 61 6.42 17.90 6.37
N LEU A 62 7.52 18.10 7.08
CA LEU A 62 8.77 17.39 6.84
C LEU A 62 8.62 15.96 7.36
N TRP A 63 9.01 14.96 6.57
CA TRP A 63 8.85 13.56 6.95
C TRP A 63 10.00 12.69 6.46
N HIS A 64 10.54 11.87 7.36
CA HIS A 64 11.56 10.88 7.03
C HIS A 64 10.89 9.65 6.40
N SER A 65 10.80 9.62 5.08
CA SER A 65 10.08 8.57 4.34
C SER A 65 10.77 7.21 4.37
N ASP A 66 12.03 7.13 4.79
CA ASP A 66 12.83 5.90 4.76
C ASP A 66 13.36 5.50 6.15
N LEU A 67 12.50 5.59 7.17
CA LEU A 67 12.92 5.36 8.55
C LEU A 67 12.92 3.85 8.89
N HIS A 68 14.07 3.21 8.70
CA HIS A 68 14.36 1.82 9.08
C HIS A 68 15.54 1.74 10.06
N GLY A 69 15.80 0.53 10.60
CA GLY A 69 16.79 0.32 11.66
C GLY A 69 18.22 0.78 11.31
N GLU A 70 18.64 0.68 10.05
CA GLU A 70 19.98 1.12 9.63
C GLU A 70 20.14 2.65 9.61
N ASN A 71 19.02 3.38 9.58
CA ASN A 71 18.98 4.85 9.64
C ASN A 71 18.83 5.38 11.07
N ILE A 72 18.76 4.51 12.09
CA ILE A 72 18.63 4.89 13.50
C ILE A 72 19.84 4.40 14.29
N TYR A 73 20.59 5.34 14.86
CA TYR A 73 21.73 5.03 15.72
C TYR A 73 21.31 5.22 17.17
N VAL A 74 21.60 4.23 17.99
CA VAL A 74 21.27 4.20 19.41
C VAL A 74 22.54 4.13 20.26
N ASP A 75 22.43 4.49 21.53
CA ASP A 75 23.53 4.40 22.48
C ASP A 75 23.85 2.92 22.75
N PRO A 76 25.10 2.46 22.61
CA PRO A 76 25.47 1.08 22.91
C PRO A 76 25.28 0.69 24.38
N ASP A 77 25.37 1.67 25.30
CA ASP A 77 25.17 1.47 26.74
C ASP A 77 23.69 1.57 27.13
N ASP A 78 22.86 2.27 26.34
CA ASP A 78 21.41 2.36 26.46
C ASP A 78 20.69 2.33 25.09
N PRO A 79 20.35 1.14 24.57
CA PRO A 79 19.72 1.00 23.24
C PRO A 79 18.32 1.62 23.11
N THR A 80 17.75 2.16 24.19
CA THR A 80 16.47 2.91 24.15
C THR A 80 16.68 4.39 23.82
N SER A 81 17.91 4.88 23.93
CA SER A 81 18.30 6.25 23.62
C SER A 81 18.74 6.39 22.17
N ILE A 82 18.04 7.21 21.39
CA ILE A 82 18.39 7.51 19.99
C ILE A 82 19.47 8.60 19.98
N CYS A 83 20.66 8.28 19.45
CA CYS A 83 21.76 9.23 19.29
C CYS A 83 21.63 10.07 18.01
N SER A 84 21.23 9.45 16.89
CA SER A 84 21.08 10.16 15.63
C SER A 84 20.18 9.41 14.64
N ILE A 85 19.55 10.17 13.73
CA ILE A 85 18.82 9.66 12.57
C ILE A 85 19.54 10.15 11.32
N LEU A 86 19.88 9.24 10.41
CA LEU A 86 20.62 9.54 9.17
C LEU A 86 19.70 9.68 7.96
N ASP A 87 20.28 9.76 6.76
CA ASP A 87 19.62 9.68 5.46
C ASP A 87 18.48 10.68 5.16
N TRP A 88 18.60 11.90 5.68
CA TRP A 88 17.64 12.98 5.43
C TRP A 88 17.64 13.54 3.99
N GLN A 89 18.52 13.05 3.09
CA GLN A 89 18.71 13.62 1.75
C GLN A 89 17.52 13.38 0.79
N SER A 90 16.69 12.38 1.07
CA SER A 90 15.50 12.03 0.28
C SER A 90 14.19 12.52 0.90
N VAL A 91 14.27 13.41 1.90
CA VAL A 91 13.12 13.88 2.66
C VAL A 91 12.19 14.75 1.82
N LYS A 92 10.89 14.50 1.96
CA LYS A 92 9.84 15.21 1.23
C LYS A 92 9.09 16.17 2.14
N LEU A 93 8.88 17.39 1.67
CA LEU A 93 7.83 18.27 2.17
C LEU A 93 6.54 17.95 1.43
N GLY A 94 5.54 17.47 2.17
CA GLY A 94 4.26 17.03 1.60
C GLY A 94 3.13 17.13 2.61
N PRO A 95 1.87 17.12 2.15
CA PRO A 95 0.74 17.06 3.07
C PRO A 95 0.82 15.78 3.90
N LEU A 96 0.46 15.88 5.18
CA LEU A 96 0.62 14.78 6.14
C LEU A 96 -0.01 13.46 5.68
N TYR A 97 -1.20 13.53 5.08
CA TYR A 97 -1.89 12.32 4.60
C TYR A 97 -1.10 11.52 3.55
N SER A 98 -0.14 12.16 2.86
CA SER A 98 0.60 11.56 1.75
C SER A 98 1.93 10.91 2.16
N HIS A 99 2.29 11.00 3.44
CA HIS A 99 3.52 10.43 3.96
C HIS A 99 3.33 8.97 4.37
N VAL A 100 4.44 8.23 4.43
CA VAL A 100 4.48 6.87 5.00
C VAL A 100 4.44 6.99 6.52
N ILE A 101 3.24 7.00 7.10
CA ILE A 101 3.04 7.33 8.52
C ILE A 101 3.55 6.23 9.45
N GLU A 102 3.43 4.96 9.02
CA GLU A 102 4.00 3.83 9.73
C GLU A 102 5.43 3.61 9.21
N PRO A 103 6.48 3.90 10.00
CA PRO A 103 7.85 3.81 9.53
C PRO A 103 8.26 2.36 9.22
N TYR A 104 9.17 2.17 8.27
CA TYR A 104 9.63 0.84 7.82
C TYR A 104 10.23 -0.04 8.93
N ILE A 105 10.70 0.55 10.04
CA ILE A 105 11.09 -0.22 11.23
C ILE A 105 9.94 -1.08 11.82
N LEU A 106 8.69 -0.75 11.51
CA LEU A 106 7.50 -1.49 11.93
C LEU A 106 7.03 -2.51 10.90
N GLU A 107 7.68 -2.60 9.73
CA GLU A 107 7.30 -3.52 8.67
C GLU A 107 7.49 -4.99 9.11
N TYR A 108 6.54 -5.84 8.72
CA TYR A 108 6.57 -7.26 9.06
C TYR A 108 5.96 -8.11 7.94
N ASP A 109 6.44 -9.35 7.84
CA ASP A 109 5.91 -10.35 6.91
C ASP A 109 4.67 -11.03 7.51
N GLY A 110 3.49 -10.49 7.20
CA GLY A 110 2.21 -10.98 7.69
C GLY A 110 1.02 -10.19 7.18
N PRO A 111 -0.21 -10.56 7.60
CA PRO A 111 -1.41 -9.86 7.17
C PRO A 111 -1.42 -8.43 7.71
N SER A 112 -1.87 -7.49 6.87
CA SER A 112 -2.09 -6.11 7.28
C SER A 112 -3.19 -6.02 8.35
N MET A 113 -3.01 -5.11 9.31
CA MET A 113 -4.02 -4.76 10.33
C MET A 113 -4.93 -3.63 9.84
N ASP A 114 -5.55 -3.83 8.68
CA ASP A 114 -6.45 -2.86 8.05
C ASP A 114 -7.89 -2.95 8.61
N GLY A 115 -8.64 -1.86 8.47
CA GLY A 115 -10.06 -1.76 8.82
C GLY A 115 -10.34 -1.33 10.26
N ASN A 116 -9.47 -1.66 11.22
CA ASN A 116 -9.47 -1.05 12.55
C ASN A 116 -8.05 -0.62 12.92
N VAL A 117 -7.78 0.69 12.86
CA VAL A 117 -6.46 1.26 13.16
C VAL A 117 -5.97 0.82 14.54
N LEU A 118 -6.85 0.74 15.54
CA LEU A 118 -6.48 0.37 16.91
C LEU A 118 -6.63 -1.12 17.20
N GLN A 119 -6.63 -1.97 16.17
CA GLN A 119 -6.68 -3.41 16.38
C GLN A 119 -5.50 -3.87 17.25
N CYS A 120 -5.80 -4.64 18.28
CA CYS A 120 -4.82 -5.38 19.06
C CYS A 120 -4.77 -6.82 18.53
N PRO A 121 -3.59 -7.36 18.18
CA PRO A 121 -3.48 -8.75 17.77
C PRO A 121 -3.75 -9.68 18.96
N GLU A 122 -4.33 -10.83 18.69
CA GLU A 122 -4.42 -11.93 19.66
C GLU A 122 -3.54 -13.10 19.21
N ILE A 123 -2.73 -13.63 20.13
CA ILE A 123 -1.81 -14.75 19.82
C ILE A 123 -2.54 -15.94 19.20
N LYS A 124 -3.78 -16.22 19.65
CA LYS A 124 -4.60 -17.32 19.14
C LYS A 124 -4.98 -17.13 17.67
N ASP A 125 -5.18 -15.90 17.22
CA ASP A 125 -5.53 -15.61 15.83
C ASP A 125 -4.29 -15.66 14.94
N VAL A 126 -3.15 -15.13 15.42
CA VAL A 126 -1.84 -15.26 14.76
C VAL A 126 -1.45 -16.74 14.58
N GLU A 127 -1.65 -17.57 15.62
CA GLU A 127 -1.38 -19.02 15.55
C GLU A 127 -2.26 -19.74 14.50
N LYS A 128 -3.51 -19.29 14.31
CA LYS A 128 -4.41 -19.83 13.27
C LYS A 128 -3.95 -19.42 11.87
N MET A 129 -3.47 -18.19 11.69
CA MET A 129 -2.98 -17.68 10.40
C MET A 129 -1.80 -18.53 9.90
N ILE A 130 -0.79 -18.74 10.74
CA ILE A 130 0.37 -19.59 10.42
C ILE A 130 -0.02 -21.07 10.26
N GLY A 131 -1.17 -21.46 10.82
CA GLY A 131 -1.66 -22.83 10.77
C GLY A 131 -2.16 -23.31 9.42
N ARG A 132 -2.48 -22.40 8.50
CA ARG A 132 -2.93 -22.75 7.14
C ARG A 132 -1.76 -22.97 6.16
N ASP A 133 -0.62 -22.32 6.38
CA ASP A 133 0.52 -22.32 5.44
C ASP A 133 1.47 -23.53 5.57
N LEU A 134 1.30 -24.37 6.59
CA LEU A 134 2.23 -25.46 6.90
C LEU A 134 1.49 -26.80 6.96
N ALA A 135 1.04 -27.29 5.81
CA ALA A 135 0.61 -28.68 5.64
C ALA A 135 1.82 -29.64 5.60
N ALA A 136 2.68 -29.63 6.63
CA ALA A 136 3.68 -30.68 6.85
C ALA A 136 4.14 -30.72 8.32
N SER A 137 3.64 -31.74 9.02
CA SER A 137 3.86 -32.25 10.38
C SER A 137 5.25 -32.12 11.07
N LYS A 138 6.32 -31.57 10.49
CA LYS A 138 7.69 -31.78 11.01
C LYS A 138 8.33 -30.70 11.90
N LYS A 139 7.76 -29.52 12.18
CA LYS A 139 8.40 -28.56 13.13
C LYS A 139 7.40 -27.72 13.94
N LYS A 140 6.69 -28.32 14.91
CA LYS A 140 5.83 -27.61 15.88
C LYS A 140 6.55 -26.44 16.59
N LYS A 141 7.84 -26.62 16.94
CA LYS A 141 8.67 -25.58 17.54
C LYS A 141 8.86 -24.37 16.62
N LYS A 142 9.21 -24.59 15.35
CA LYS A 142 9.39 -23.53 14.35
C LYS A 142 8.09 -22.78 14.06
N LYS A 143 6.95 -23.48 14.08
CA LYS A 143 5.62 -22.86 13.93
C LYS A 143 5.32 -21.91 15.09
N LYS A 144 5.58 -22.35 16.32
CA LYS A 144 5.38 -21.54 17.53
C LYS A 144 6.27 -20.30 17.52
N GLU A 145 7.56 -20.48 17.21
CA GLU A 145 8.53 -19.37 17.12
C GLU A 145 8.11 -18.32 16.08
N LYS A 146 7.67 -18.76 14.88
CA LYS A 146 7.11 -17.84 13.88
C LYS A 146 5.88 -17.08 14.39
N ALA A 147 5.00 -17.73 15.15
CA ALA A 147 3.81 -17.09 15.72
C ALA A 147 4.18 -16.03 16.76
N GLU A 148 5.17 -16.32 17.60
CA GLU A 148 5.66 -15.37 18.60
C GLU A 148 6.30 -14.15 17.95
N ILE A 149 7.11 -14.34 16.90
CA ILE A 149 7.74 -13.24 16.14
C ILE A 149 6.66 -12.37 15.46
N LEU A 150 5.73 -12.98 14.73
CA LEU A 150 4.65 -12.25 14.05
C LEU A 150 3.76 -11.51 15.05
N PHE A 151 3.40 -12.16 16.16
CA PHE A 151 2.61 -11.52 17.22
C PHE A 151 3.33 -10.33 17.84
N ALA A 152 4.63 -10.43 18.10
CA ALA A 152 5.43 -9.33 18.62
C ALA A 152 5.46 -8.15 17.63
N ALA A 153 5.67 -8.41 16.34
CA ALA A 153 5.69 -7.38 15.31
C ALA A 153 4.33 -6.67 15.17
N MET A 154 3.23 -7.43 15.08
CA MET A 154 1.87 -6.86 15.05
C MET A 154 1.56 -6.07 16.33
N SER A 155 2.04 -6.54 17.49
CA SER A 155 1.86 -5.84 18.76
C SER A 155 2.60 -4.51 18.80
N LEU A 156 3.77 -4.44 18.16
CA LEU A 156 4.56 -3.21 18.07
C LEU A 156 3.84 -2.15 17.21
N VAL A 157 3.29 -2.55 16.06
CA VAL A 157 2.48 -1.66 15.21
C VAL A 157 1.24 -1.18 15.96
N SER A 158 0.54 -2.10 16.65
CA SER A 158 -0.62 -1.74 17.46
C SER A 158 -0.26 -0.72 18.55
N GLN A 159 0.86 -0.92 19.26
CA GLN A 159 1.36 0.01 20.27
C GLN A 159 1.72 1.37 19.67
N TYR A 160 2.39 1.39 18.52
CA TYR A 160 2.70 2.63 17.80
C TYR A 160 1.45 3.44 17.48
N ARG A 161 0.39 2.78 16.97
CA ARG A 161 -0.88 3.45 16.66
C ARG A 161 -1.59 3.98 17.90
N HIS A 162 -1.58 3.24 19.02
CA HIS A 162 -2.14 3.70 20.30
C HIS A 162 -1.37 4.88 20.89
N MET A 163 -0.04 4.83 20.88
CA MET A 163 0.80 5.96 21.33
C MET A 163 0.57 7.18 20.43
N THR A 164 0.48 6.98 19.12
CA THR A 164 0.18 8.05 18.16
C THR A 164 -1.19 8.68 18.44
N GLN A 165 -2.21 7.89 18.78
CA GLN A 165 -3.51 8.41 19.17
C GLN A 165 -3.42 9.32 20.41
N GLN A 166 -2.62 8.93 21.40
CA GLN A 166 -2.50 9.65 22.67
C GLN A 166 -1.65 10.92 22.55
N GLU A 167 -0.54 10.84 21.81
CA GLU A 167 0.49 11.88 21.79
C GLU A 167 0.41 12.79 20.54
N ASN A 168 -0.22 12.32 19.46
CA ASN A 168 -0.24 13.05 18.18
C ASN A 168 -1.53 12.81 17.38
N GLU A 169 -2.59 13.52 17.79
CA GLU A 169 -3.92 13.43 17.18
C GLU A 169 -3.90 13.67 15.65
N SER A 170 -3.10 14.62 15.18
CA SER A 170 -2.94 14.92 13.74
C SER A 170 -2.46 13.70 12.96
N LEU A 171 -1.45 13.02 13.47
CA LEU A 171 -0.87 11.82 12.85
C LEU A 171 -1.85 10.65 12.91
N PHE A 172 -2.58 10.51 14.02
CA PHE A 172 -3.60 9.49 14.16
C PHE A 172 -4.76 9.68 13.17
N ARG A 173 -5.28 10.90 13.02
CA ARG A 173 -6.30 11.22 12.01
C ARG A 173 -5.82 10.95 10.59
N ALA A 174 -4.52 11.09 10.34
CA ALA A 174 -3.93 10.77 9.06
C ALA A 174 -3.92 9.24 8.81
N LEU A 175 -3.60 8.43 9.83
CA LEU A 175 -3.78 6.96 9.77
C LEU A 175 -5.23 6.55 9.50
N GLU A 176 -6.19 7.18 10.19
CA GLU A 176 -7.62 6.92 9.95
C GLU A 176 -8.02 7.29 8.51
N PHE A 177 -7.55 8.43 8.01
CA PHE A 177 -7.80 8.82 6.64
C PHE A 177 -7.23 7.83 5.63
N GLN A 178 -6.06 7.25 5.90
CA GLN A 178 -5.43 6.24 5.04
C GLN A 178 -6.26 4.96 4.88
N GLN A 179 -7.15 4.67 5.83
CA GLN A 179 -8.07 3.53 5.75
C GLN A 179 -9.32 3.80 4.89
N THR A 180 -9.53 5.04 4.44
CA THR A 180 -10.74 5.44 3.70
C THR A 180 -10.64 5.15 2.19
N PRO A 181 -11.78 4.93 1.51
CA PRO A 181 -11.81 4.85 0.05
C PRO A 181 -11.25 6.11 -0.64
N LYS A 182 -11.40 7.29 -0.01
CA LYS A 182 -10.83 8.55 -0.50
C LYS A 182 -9.31 8.47 -0.62
N TYR A 183 -8.64 8.02 0.45
CA TYR A 183 -7.19 7.88 0.40
C TYR A 183 -6.75 6.87 -0.66
N ARG A 184 -7.43 5.72 -0.75
CA ARG A 184 -7.16 4.74 -1.82
C ARG A 184 -7.20 5.41 -3.19
N MET A 185 -8.30 6.08 -3.53
CA MET A 185 -8.45 6.83 -4.79
C MET A 185 -7.33 7.88 -5.02
N LEU A 186 -6.82 8.53 -3.97
CA LEU A 186 -5.69 9.46 -4.07
C LEU A 186 -4.35 8.76 -4.29
N ASN A 187 -4.11 7.66 -3.59
CA ASN A 187 -2.81 6.97 -3.57
C ASN A 187 -2.52 6.26 -4.89
N PHE A 188 -3.56 5.74 -5.55
CA PHE A 188 -3.42 4.97 -6.79
C PHE A 188 -2.67 5.70 -7.91
N ALA A 189 -2.79 7.02 -8.03
CA ALA A 189 -2.01 7.74 -9.05
C ALA A 189 -0.50 7.60 -8.82
N GLN A 190 -0.06 7.51 -7.57
CA GLN A 190 1.35 7.29 -7.22
C GLN A 190 1.76 5.82 -7.39
N ALA A 191 0.79 4.90 -7.31
CA ALA A 191 1.00 3.46 -7.41
C ALA A 191 0.65 2.87 -8.78
N ILE A 192 0.32 3.67 -9.81
CA ILE A 192 -0.26 3.21 -11.08
C ILE A 192 0.65 2.24 -11.88
N PHE A 193 1.96 2.27 -11.63
CA PHE A 193 2.93 1.36 -12.23
C PHE A 193 3.11 0.05 -11.46
N VAL A 194 2.70 0.03 -10.18
CA VAL A 194 2.79 -1.13 -9.30
C VAL A 194 1.44 -1.84 -9.24
N GLU A 195 0.41 -1.14 -8.74
CA GLU A 195 -0.94 -1.70 -8.55
C GLU A 195 -1.74 -1.82 -9.86
N GLY A 196 -1.40 -1.02 -10.87
CA GLY A 196 -2.01 -1.11 -12.19
C GLY A 196 -3.35 -0.35 -12.33
N GLU A 197 -3.73 -0.14 -13.59
CA GLU A 197 -4.87 0.69 -13.98
C GLU A 197 -6.22 0.00 -13.82
N ALA A 198 -6.30 -1.32 -13.99
CA ALA A 198 -7.55 -2.07 -13.82
C ALA A 198 -8.03 -2.04 -12.38
N THR A 199 -7.14 -2.32 -11.41
CA THR A 199 -7.45 -2.27 -9.98
C THR A 199 -7.95 -0.88 -9.57
N TYR A 200 -7.29 0.18 -10.06
CA TYR A 200 -7.74 1.54 -9.80
C TYR A 200 -9.12 1.82 -10.40
N LEU A 201 -9.33 1.49 -11.68
CA LEU A 201 -10.59 1.74 -12.36
C LEU A 201 -11.74 0.96 -11.71
N SER A 202 -11.51 -0.25 -11.21
CA SER A 202 -12.52 -1.03 -10.49
C SER A 202 -12.96 -0.33 -9.20
N ILE A 203 -12.03 0.24 -8.44
CA ILE A 203 -12.36 1.04 -7.25
C ILE A 203 -13.16 2.28 -7.63
N VAL A 204 -12.77 2.96 -8.71
CA VAL A 204 -13.50 4.14 -9.21
C VAL A 204 -14.92 3.76 -9.66
N ALA A 205 -15.09 2.63 -10.35
CA ALA A 205 -16.38 2.11 -10.79
C ALA A 205 -17.26 1.69 -9.61
N ASP A 206 -16.68 1.04 -8.60
CA ASP A 206 -17.37 0.69 -7.35
C ASP A 206 -17.88 1.94 -6.62
N GLN A 207 -17.06 2.99 -6.51
CA GLN A 207 -17.47 4.26 -5.91
C GLN A 207 -18.52 5.00 -6.74
N TYR A 208 -18.44 4.92 -8.07
CA TYR A 208 -19.45 5.45 -8.98
C TYR A 208 -20.82 4.80 -8.74
N HIS A 209 -20.88 3.49 -8.50
CA HIS A 209 -22.13 2.78 -8.24
C HIS A 209 -22.65 2.89 -6.81
N LYS A 210 -21.77 2.88 -5.80
CA LYS A 210 -22.18 2.56 -4.42
C LYS A 210 -22.06 3.71 -3.40
N GLY A 211 -21.36 4.81 -3.70
CA GLY A 211 -20.91 5.64 -2.56
C GLY A 211 -20.54 7.09 -2.81
N TRP A 212 -20.59 7.60 -4.05
CA TRP A 212 -20.11 8.96 -4.31
C TRP A 212 -20.82 10.04 -3.50
N GLU A 213 -22.15 9.99 -3.41
CA GLU A 213 -22.93 10.97 -2.65
C GLU A 213 -22.85 10.76 -1.13
N ALA A 214 -22.35 9.60 -0.68
CA ALA A 214 -22.25 9.27 0.73
C ALA A 214 -21.04 9.92 1.42
N PHE A 215 -20.07 10.43 0.66
CA PHE A 215 -18.92 11.11 1.24
C PHE A 215 -19.35 12.42 1.94
N PRO A 216 -18.97 12.65 3.22
CA PRO A 216 -19.35 13.87 3.96
C PRO A 216 -18.99 15.16 3.22
N SER A 217 -17.81 15.21 2.59
CA SER A 217 -17.35 16.35 1.79
C SER A 217 -18.22 16.69 0.58
N ILE A 218 -18.99 15.72 0.08
CA ILE A 218 -19.91 15.87 -1.05
C ILE A 218 -21.34 16.06 -0.52
N LYS A 219 -21.73 15.30 0.50
CA LYS A 219 -23.06 15.32 1.12
C LYS A 219 -23.37 16.66 1.79
N GLU A 220 -22.42 17.19 2.56
CA GLU A 220 -22.61 18.36 3.43
C GLU A 220 -22.21 19.68 2.78
N ASN A 221 -21.51 19.64 1.64
CA ASN A 221 -21.05 20.83 0.95
C ASN A 221 -22.02 21.21 -0.20
N PRO A 222 -22.84 22.26 -0.04
CA PRO A 222 -23.81 22.67 -1.07
C PRO A 222 -23.13 23.20 -2.35
N ASN A 223 -21.84 23.53 -2.30
CA ASN A 223 -21.08 24.06 -3.43
C ASN A 223 -20.34 22.96 -4.22
N VAL A 224 -20.42 21.69 -3.80
CA VAL A 224 -19.78 20.57 -4.49
C VAL A 224 -20.79 19.83 -5.34
N ARG A 225 -20.38 19.45 -6.56
CA ARG A 225 -21.19 18.62 -7.46
C ARG A 225 -21.48 17.28 -6.79
N LYS A 226 -22.77 17.00 -6.57
CA LYS A 226 -23.22 15.74 -5.94
C LYS A 226 -23.10 14.54 -6.87
N SER A 227 -23.23 14.73 -8.18
CA SER A 227 -22.99 13.66 -9.14
C SER A 227 -21.50 13.35 -9.28
N PHE A 228 -21.20 12.10 -9.65
CA PHE A 228 -19.84 11.67 -9.92
C PHE A 228 -19.18 12.57 -10.98
N PRO A 229 -17.86 12.82 -10.90
CA PRO A 229 -17.22 13.83 -11.74
C PRO A 229 -17.20 13.48 -13.24
N PHE A 230 -17.54 12.23 -13.59
CA PHE A 230 -17.75 11.77 -14.96
C PHE A 230 -18.72 10.59 -15.00
N THR A 231 -19.06 10.13 -16.19
CA THR A 231 -19.95 8.98 -16.41
C THR A 231 -19.17 7.88 -17.09
N PHE A 232 -19.40 6.64 -16.66
CA PHE A 232 -19.01 5.47 -17.45
C PHE A 232 -20.04 5.22 -18.55
N SER A 233 -19.60 4.62 -19.66
CA SER A 233 -20.51 4.00 -20.64
C SER A 233 -21.18 2.75 -20.04
N GLU A 234 -22.22 2.23 -20.69
CA GLU A 234 -22.94 1.04 -20.17
C GLU A 234 -22.06 -0.22 -20.07
N GLU A 235 -21.03 -0.32 -20.92
CA GLU A 235 -20.16 -1.50 -21.03
C GLU A 235 -18.87 -1.37 -20.20
N GLU A 236 -18.44 -0.14 -19.90
CA GLU A 236 -17.17 0.14 -19.22
C GLU A 236 -17.05 -0.50 -17.83
N PRO A 237 -18.04 -0.44 -16.92
CA PRO A 237 -17.93 -1.05 -15.60
C PRO A 237 -17.72 -2.57 -15.67
N GLN A 238 -18.44 -3.25 -16.56
CA GLN A 238 -18.31 -4.70 -16.74
C GLN A 238 -16.93 -5.09 -17.29
N ALA A 239 -16.42 -4.30 -18.24
CA ALA A 239 -15.07 -4.50 -18.78
C ALA A 239 -13.98 -4.27 -17.72
N VAL A 240 -14.16 -3.26 -16.87
CA VAL A 240 -13.25 -2.95 -15.76
C VAL A 240 -13.26 -4.06 -14.70
N ASP A 241 -14.43 -4.59 -14.34
CA ASP A 241 -14.55 -5.69 -13.40
C ASP A 241 -13.86 -6.95 -13.93
N PHE A 242 -14.09 -7.30 -15.20
CA PHE A 242 -13.41 -8.42 -15.85
C PHE A 242 -11.88 -8.23 -15.90
N ASP A 243 -11.41 -7.04 -16.26
CA ASP A 243 -9.99 -6.71 -16.23
C ASP A 243 -9.38 -6.85 -14.82
N SER A 244 -10.12 -6.44 -13.78
CA SER A 244 -9.71 -6.54 -12.39
C SER A 244 -9.60 -8.00 -11.93
N GLU A 245 -10.56 -8.86 -12.31
CA GLU A 245 -10.51 -10.30 -12.04
C GLU A 245 -9.27 -10.96 -12.67
N LEU A 246 -8.92 -10.55 -13.90
CA LEU A 246 -7.70 -11.04 -14.57
C LEU A 246 -6.42 -10.57 -13.85
N VAL A 247 -6.40 -9.34 -13.30
CA VAL A 247 -5.28 -8.86 -12.49
C VAL A 247 -5.17 -9.66 -11.20
N GLU A 248 -6.27 -9.89 -10.49
CA GLU A 248 -6.28 -10.68 -9.24
C GLU A 248 -5.75 -12.10 -9.48
N TYR A 249 -6.18 -12.73 -10.58
CA TYR A 249 -5.64 -14.02 -10.99
C TYR A 249 -4.13 -13.97 -11.29
N GLY A 250 -3.67 -12.92 -11.97
CA GLY A 250 -2.25 -12.70 -12.26
C GLY A 250 -1.40 -12.45 -11.00
N VAL A 251 -1.95 -11.80 -9.98
CA VAL A 251 -1.32 -11.64 -8.65
C VAL A 251 -1.20 -12.99 -7.95
N GLY A 252 -2.26 -13.79 -7.96
CA GLY A 252 -2.24 -15.16 -7.41
C GLY A 252 -1.15 -16.02 -8.03
N LEU A 253 -1.03 -16.00 -9.36
CA LEU A 253 0.04 -16.72 -10.07
C LEU A 253 1.45 -16.22 -9.71
N MET A 254 1.62 -14.91 -9.55
CA MET A 254 2.91 -14.35 -9.09
C MET A 254 3.24 -14.85 -7.69
N GLN A 255 2.25 -14.91 -6.80
CA GLN A 255 2.44 -15.45 -5.45
C GLN A 255 2.84 -16.92 -5.47
N ASP A 256 2.19 -17.76 -6.28
CA ASP A 256 2.55 -19.17 -6.45
C ASP A 256 4.01 -19.33 -6.93
N VAL A 257 4.45 -18.49 -7.87
CA VAL A 257 5.84 -18.47 -8.35
C VAL A 257 6.80 -18.07 -7.25
N ARG A 258 6.49 -17.03 -6.47
CA ARG A 258 7.33 -16.59 -5.35
C ARG A 258 7.46 -17.67 -4.28
N GLU A 259 6.39 -18.41 -3.99
CA GLU A 259 6.42 -19.53 -3.06
C GLU A 259 7.23 -20.71 -3.60
N ALA A 260 7.12 -21.02 -4.89
CA ALA A 260 7.87 -22.10 -5.53
C ALA A 260 9.38 -21.82 -5.61
N VAL A 261 9.77 -20.57 -5.91
CA VAL A 261 11.17 -20.13 -6.00
C VAL A 261 11.77 -19.86 -4.61
N GLY A 262 10.95 -19.39 -3.67
CA GLY A 262 11.33 -19.01 -2.32
C GLY A 262 11.22 -17.49 -2.12
N LEU A 263 10.41 -17.09 -1.16
CA LEU A 263 10.11 -15.69 -0.83
C LEU A 263 11.36 -14.86 -0.52
N GLN A 264 12.43 -15.49 -0.01
CA GLN A 264 13.69 -14.83 0.30
C GLN A 264 14.40 -14.20 -0.90
N TYR A 265 14.04 -14.59 -2.14
CA TYR A 265 14.60 -14.02 -3.36
C TYR A 265 13.79 -12.84 -3.92
N PHE A 266 12.68 -12.48 -3.28
CA PHE A 266 11.76 -11.41 -3.72
C PHE A 266 11.66 -10.29 -2.69
N ARG A 267 12.74 -10.03 -1.93
CA ARG A 267 12.77 -8.91 -0.98
C ARG A 267 12.63 -7.59 -1.72
N LEU A 268 11.84 -6.68 -1.13
CA LEU A 268 11.48 -5.39 -1.74
C LEU A 268 12.69 -4.45 -1.91
N ASP A 269 13.69 -4.60 -1.04
CA ASP A 269 14.97 -3.89 -1.10
C ASP A 269 15.95 -4.46 -2.15
N GLY A 270 15.57 -5.55 -2.83
CA GLY A 270 16.40 -6.25 -3.80
C GLY A 270 17.61 -6.97 -3.20
N THR A 271 17.65 -7.12 -1.88
CA THR A 271 18.76 -7.80 -1.19
C THR A 271 18.52 -9.31 -1.12
N VAL A 272 19.62 -10.04 -0.98
CA VAL A 272 19.63 -11.48 -0.70
C VAL A 272 20.64 -11.67 0.41
N ASP A 273 20.33 -12.54 1.38
CA ASP A 273 21.26 -12.85 2.46
C ASP A 273 22.59 -13.37 1.89
N HIS A 274 23.70 -13.05 2.56
CA HIS A 274 25.04 -13.34 2.04
C HIS A 274 25.26 -14.83 1.74
N ASP A 275 24.71 -15.71 2.57
CA ASP A 275 24.75 -17.16 2.41
C ASP A 275 23.94 -17.69 1.21
N MET A 276 23.03 -16.87 0.68
CA MET A 276 22.16 -17.19 -0.44
C MET A 276 22.58 -16.52 -1.76
N TYR A 277 23.62 -15.69 -1.74
CA TYR A 277 24.10 -14.92 -2.90
C TYR A 277 24.45 -15.79 -4.11
N ASP A 278 25.26 -16.85 -3.90
CA ASP A 278 25.69 -17.72 -4.98
C ASP A 278 24.53 -18.52 -5.60
N ALA A 279 23.55 -18.91 -4.78
CA ALA A 279 22.34 -19.60 -5.24
C ALA A 279 21.44 -18.66 -6.05
N ALA A 280 21.24 -17.42 -5.58
CA ALA A 280 20.49 -16.40 -6.31
C ALA A 280 21.12 -16.08 -7.67
N LYS A 281 22.45 -15.98 -7.72
CA LYS A 281 23.19 -15.68 -8.95
C LYS A 281 23.05 -16.76 -10.04
N GLN A 282 22.87 -18.03 -9.66
CA GLN A 282 22.69 -19.12 -10.63
C GLN A 282 21.28 -19.17 -11.24
N GLY A 283 20.31 -18.46 -10.63
CA GLY A 283 18.91 -18.43 -11.08
C GLY A 283 18.55 -17.27 -12.01
N ILE A 284 19.48 -16.36 -12.31
CA ILE A 284 19.35 -15.24 -13.25
C ILE A 284 20.05 -15.58 -14.56
#